data_AF-A0A9P0ZBY2-F1
#
_entry.id   AF-A0A9P0ZBY2-F1
#
_cell.length_a   1.000
_cell.length_b   1.000
_cell.length_c   1.000
_cell.angle_alpha   90.00
_cell.angle_beta   90.00
_cell.angle_gamma   90.00
#
_symmetry.space_group_name_H-M   'P 1'
#
loop_
_entity.id
_entity.type
_entity.pdbx_description
1 polymer ?
#
loop_
_entity_poly.entity_id
_entity_poly.type
_entity_poly.pdbx_seq_one_letter_code
_entity_poly.pdbx_strand_id
1 'polypeptide(L)'
;MKVKPSCAYEFEVVDSRCKSFVVNLNSRSCTCGHFQLDQFVCVHAVAAIGIRPHLSCYTYISPYYTRDAWLATWSGIMHPIADPDSWSIPATIQNQRCKPPSCLKRPPGRP
;
A
#
# COMPACT_ATOMS: atom_id res chain seq x y z
N MET A 1 2.11 7.31 -20.19
CA MET A 1 3.00 8.17 -19.38
C MET A 1 4.25 8.45 -20.20
N LYS A 2 4.86 9.63 -20.07
CA LYS A 2 6.17 9.91 -20.69
C LYS A 2 7.25 9.68 -19.64
N VAL A 3 8.28 8.91 -19.97
CA VAL A 3 9.37 8.56 -19.05
C VAL A 3 10.67 9.13 -19.60
N LYS A 4 11.40 9.86 -18.76
CA LYS A 4 12.74 10.37 -19.07
C LYS A 4 13.73 9.82 -18.04
N PRO A 5 14.75 9.06 -18.46
CA PRO A 5 15.81 8.62 -17.55
C PRO A 5 16.70 9.80 -17.17
N SER A 6 16.90 10.01 -15.87
CA SER A 6 17.90 10.95 -15.33
C SER A 6 19.24 10.25 -15.15
N CYS A 7 19.23 9.05 -14.55
CA CYS A 7 20.42 8.22 -14.38
C CYS A 7 20.08 6.71 -14.41
N ALA A 8 21.02 5.86 -13.96
CA ALA A 8 20.85 4.41 -13.97
C ALA A 8 19.62 3.91 -13.19
N TYR A 9 19.18 4.61 -12.14
CA TYR A 9 18.07 4.18 -11.30
C TYR A 9 16.98 5.23 -11.11
N GLU A 10 17.18 6.45 -11.62
CA GLU A 10 16.27 7.58 -11.41
C GLU A 10 15.61 8.03 -12.71
N PHE A 11 14.30 8.27 -12.64
CA PHE A 11 13.45 8.59 -13.78
C PHE A 11 12.46 9.70 -13.43
N GLU A 12 12.29 10.63 -14.36
CA GLU A 12 11.15 11.54 -14.37
C GLU A 12 10.01 10.89 -15.16
N VAL A 13 8.85 10.74 -14.53
CA VAL A 13 7.64 10.18 -15.14
C VAL A 13 6.54 11.22 -15.14
N VAL A 14 6.06 11.59 -16.33
CA VAL A 14 4.92 12.48 -16.50
C VAL A 14 3.66 11.64 -16.76
N ASP A 15 2.67 11.78 -15.87
CA ASP A 15 1.41 11.05 -15.93
C ASP A 15 0.44 11.63 -16.98
N SER A 16 -0.75 11.04 -17.11
CA SER A 16 -1.79 11.53 -18.02
C SER A 16 -2.41 12.86 -17.60
N ARG A 17 -2.19 13.30 -16.36
CA ARG A 17 -2.66 14.58 -15.81
C ARG A 17 -1.57 15.66 -15.87
N CYS A 18 -0.51 15.41 -16.64
CA CYS A 18 0.65 16.30 -16.80
C CYS A 18 1.40 16.59 -15.49
N LYS A 19 1.26 15.73 -14.46
CA LYS A 19 2.06 15.81 -13.24
C LYS A 19 3.35 15.02 -13.39
N SER A 20 4.45 15.59 -12.92
CA SER A 20 5.75 14.92 -12.89
C SER A 20 5.96 14.20 -11.56
N PHE A 21 6.53 13.01 -11.64
CA PHE A 21 6.93 12.20 -10.51
C PHE A 21 8.36 11.73 -10.69
N VAL A 22 9.13 11.74 -9.62
CA VAL A 22 10.48 11.16 -9.61
C VAL A 22 10.36 9.75 -9.07
N VAL A 23 10.89 8.79 -9.82
CA VAL A 23 10.96 7.38 -9.46
C VAL A 23 12.43 7.00 -9.28
N ASN A 24 12.76 6.37 -8.17
CA ASN A 24 14.07 5.79 -7.93
C ASN A 24 13.92 4.28 -7.69
N LEU A 25 14.40 3.47 -8.64
CA LEU A 25 14.28 2.00 -8.57
C LEU A 25 15.25 1.36 -7.56
N ASN A 26 16.36 2.02 -7.23
CA ASN A 26 17.32 1.51 -6.24
C ASN A 26 16.76 1.63 -4.82
N SER A 27 16.22 2.81 -4.47
CA SER A 27 15.58 3.04 -3.17
C SER A 27 14.10 2.63 -3.12
N ARG A 28 13.56 2.08 -4.21
CA ARG A 28 12.16 1.66 -4.35
C ARG A 28 11.18 2.77 -3.96
N SER A 29 11.41 3.97 -4.47
CA SER A 29 10.67 5.16 -4.07
C SER A 29 10.07 5.91 -5.25
N CYS A 30 8.93 6.56 -5.01
CA CYS A 30 8.30 7.47 -5.95
C CYS A 30 7.77 8.69 -5.19
N THR A 31 7.82 9.88 -5.79
CA THR A 31 7.24 11.09 -5.18
C THR A 31 5.71 11.03 -5.06
N CYS A 32 5.04 10.03 -5.68
CA CYS A 32 3.63 9.76 -5.41
C CYS A 32 3.38 9.06 -4.05
N GLY A 33 4.43 8.62 -3.34
CA GLY A 33 4.36 8.01 -2.01
C GLY A 33 3.97 6.52 -1.98
N HIS A 34 3.11 6.07 -2.90
CA HIS A 34 2.61 4.69 -2.95
C HIS A 34 3.70 3.62 -2.98
N PHE A 35 4.80 3.85 -3.70
CA PHE A 35 5.85 2.83 -3.84
C PHE A 35 6.50 2.50 -2.48
N GLN A 36 6.75 3.51 -1.66
CA GLN A 36 7.31 3.35 -0.33
C GLN A 36 6.27 2.83 0.67
N LEU A 37 5.06 3.38 0.63
CA LEU A 37 4.00 3.10 1.59
C LEU A 37 3.48 1.67 1.46
N ASP A 38 3.13 1.27 0.24
CA ASP A 38 2.58 -0.05 -0.03
C ASP A 38 3.70 -1.09 -0.14
N GLN A 39 4.97 -0.67 -0.24
CA GLN A 39 6.11 -1.52 -0.62
C GLN A 39 5.82 -2.36 -1.89
N PHE A 40 5.01 -1.80 -2.77
CA PHE A 40 4.51 -2.38 -4.00
C PHE A 40 4.71 -1.37 -5.13
N VAL A 41 4.99 -1.85 -6.35
CA VAL A 41 5.24 -0.96 -7.48
C VAL A 41 4.02 -0.08 -7.79
N CYS A 42 4.20 1.25 -7.75
CA CYS A 42 3.16 2.18 -8.18
C CYS A 42 3.11 2.26 -9.72
N VAL A 43 2.05 2.86 -10.27
CA VAL A 43 1.87 3.03 -11.73
C VAL A 43 3.04 3.76 -12.41
N HIS A 44 3.69 4.70 -11.71
CA HIS A 44 4.86 5.42 -12.22
C HIS A 44 6.10 4.54 -12.23
N ALA A 45 6.29 3.72 -11.19
CA ALA A 45 7.38 2.76 -11.12
C ALA A 45 7.24 1.68 -12.20
N VAL A 46 6.03 1.19 -12.45
CA VAL A 46 5.73 0.27 -13.56
C VAL A 46 6.15 0.88 -14.90
N ALA A 47 5.81 2.16 -15.14
CA ALA A 47 6.23 2.85 -16.36
C ALA A 47 7.76 3.00 -16.48
N ALA A 48 8.45 3.32 -15.37
CA ALA A 48 9.91 3.43 -15.34
C ALA A 48 10.62 2.07 -15.54
N ILE A 49 10.06 0.99 -14.99
CA ILE A 49 10.56 -0.39 -15.20
C ILE A 49 10.34 -0.80 -16.66
N GLY A 50 9.19 -0.48 -17.23
CA GLY A 50 8.82 -0.88 -18.60
C GLY A 50 9.74 -0.33 -19.71
N ILE A 51 10.49 0.75 -19.45
CA ILE A 51 11.50 1.23 -20.41
C ILE A 51 12.81 0.43 -20.37
N ARG A 52 12.96 -0.52 -19.44
CA ARG A 52 14.12 -1.41 -19.33
C ARG A 52 13.69 -2.87 -19.53
N PRO A 53 13.99 -3.47 -20.70
CA PRO A 53 13.43 -4.77 -21.09
C PRO A 53 13.88 -5.95 -20.22
N HIS A 54 14.97 -5.80 -19.47
CA HIS A 54 15.53 -6.85 -18.59
C HIS A 54 15.06 -6.73 -17.13
N LEU A 55 14.27 -5.71 -16.80
CA LEU A 55 13.73 -5.53 -15.46
C LEU A 55 12.31 -6.06 -15.37
N SER A 56 11.98 -6.66 -14.23
CA SER A 56 10.65 -7.19 -13.92
C SER A 56 10.05 -6.44 -12.74
N CYS A 57 8.77 -6.11 -12.78
CA CYS A 57 8.10 -5.47 -11.64
C CYS A 57 8.23 -6.31 -10.35
N TYR A 58 8.24 -7.64 -10.48
CA TYR A 58 8.34 -8.56 -9.35
C TYR A 58 9.64 -8.41 -8.55
N THR A 59 10.75 -7.94 -9.15
CA THR A 59 12.00 -7.72 -8.41
C THR A 59 11.95 -6.54 -7.45
N TYR A 60 10.93 -5.68 -7.60
CA TYR A 60 10.77 -4.45 -6.84
C TYR A 60 9.64 -4.49 -5.81
N ILE A 61 8.89 -5.59 -5.74
CA ILE A 61 7.80 -5.80 -4.78
C ILE A 61 8.38 -6.40 -3.48
N SER A 62 7.81 -6.01 -2.34
CA SER A 62 8.20 -6.58 -1.04
C SER A 62 7.91 -8.08 -0.93
N PRO A 63 8.76 -8.86 -0.23
CA PRO A 63 8.49 -10.28 0.06
C PRO A 63 7.16 -10.55 0.75
N TYR A 64 6.55 -9.55 1.41
CA TYR A 64 5.24 -9.66 2.05
C TYR A 64 4.11 -10.07 1.08
N TYR A 65 4.28 -9.81 -0.21
CA TYR A 65 3.31 -10.17 -1.24
C TYR A 65 3.56 -11.56 -1.85
N THR A 66 4.45 -12.36 -1.27
CA THR A 66 4.70 -13.73 -1.72
C THR A 66 3.72 -14.71 -1.08
N ARG A 67 3.42 -15.81 -1.79
CA ARG A 67 2.62 -16.92 -1.26
C ARG A 67 3.22 -17.47 0.03
N ASP A 68 4.54 -17.56 0.12
CA ASP A 68 5.21 -18.14 1.28
C ASP A 68 5.05 -17.23 2.51
N ALA A 69 5.16 -15.89 2.34
CA ALA A 69 4.84 -14.94 3.40
C ALA A 69 3.37 -15.01 3.84
N TRP A 70 2.45 -15.17 2.89
CA TRP A 70 1.03 -15.39 3.19
C TRP A 70 0.82 -16.67 4.01
N LEU A 71 1.33 -17.82 3.54
CA LEU A 71 1.22 -19.09 4.25
C LEU A 71 1.85 -19.02 5.65
N ALA A 72 3.00 -18.36 5.80
CA ALA A 72 3.63 -18.16 7.10
C ALA A 72 2.74 -17.34 8.05
N THR A 73 2.11 -16.28 7.56
CA THR A 73 1.20 -15.42 8.34
C THR A 73 -0.01 -16.20 8.87
N TRP A 74 -0.53 -17.13 8.05
CA TRP A 74 -1.70 -17.97 8.38
C TRP A 74 -1.35 -19.38 8.85
N SER A 75 -0.10 -19.66 9.19
CA SER A 75 0.36 -20.99 9.61
C SER A 75 -0.19 -21.44 10.96
N GLY A 76 -0.69 -20.50 11.77
CA GLY A 76 -1.32 -20.78 13.05
C GLY A 76 -2.75 -21.33 12.93
N ILE A 77 -3.25 -21.91 14.03
CA ILE A 77 -4.64 -22.35 14.12
C ILE A 77 -5.53 -21.11 14.24
N MET A 78 -6.42 -20.92 13.27
CA MET A 78 -7.49 -19.92 13.32
C MET A 78 -8.70 -20.56 13.99
N HIS A 79 -8.95 -20.22 15.25
CA HIS A 79 -10.15 -20.69 15.94
C HIS A 79 -11.39 -20.02 15.35
N PRO A 80 -12.51 -20.75 15.19
CA PRO A 80 -13.76 -20.14 14.78
C PRO A 80 -14.19 -19.10 15.82
N ILE A 81 -14.73 -18.00 15.34
CA ILE A 81 -15.38 -17.02 16.21
C ILE A 81 -16.64 -17.69 16.75
N ALA A 82 -16.75 -17.74 18.09
CA ALA A 82 -17.92 -18.33 18.76
C ALA A 82 -19.20 -17.54 18.42
N ASP A 83 -20.36 -18.15 18.62
CA ASP A 83 -21.64 -17.46 18.41
C ASP A 83 -21.72 -16.18 19.26
N PRO A 84 -22.16 -15.03 18.71
CA PRO A 84 -22.29 -13.79 19.49
C PRO A 84 -23.09 -13.94 20.79
N ASP A 85 -24.09 -14.81 20.83
CA ASP A 85 -24.92 -15.06 22.01
C ASP A 85 -24.14 -15.81 23.10
N SER A 86 -23.06 -16.49 22.74
CA SER A 86 -22.16 -17.19 23.68
C SER A 86 -21.07 -16.29 24.25
N TRP A 87 -20.94 -15.04 23.77
CA TRP A 87 -19.88 -14.14 24.23
C TRP A 87 -20.17 -13.58 25.62
N SER A 88 -19.26 -13.81 26.56
CA SER A 88 -19.28 -13.15 27.87
C SER A 88 -18.74 -11.73 27.75
N ILE A 89 -19.58 -10.77 27.35
CA ILE A 89 -19.21 -9.35 27.23
C ILE A 89 -19.42 -8.65 28.58
N PRO A 90 -18.38 -8.05 29.20
CA PRO A 90 -18.54 -7.30 30.45
C PRO A 90 -19.50 -6.12 30.28
N ALA A 91 -20.30 -5.84 31.32
CA ALA A 91 -21.27 -4.73 31.31
C ALA A 91 -20.64 -3.38 30.94
N THR A 92 -19.38 -3.14 31.31
CA THR A 92 -18.65 -1.91 30.95
C THR A 92 -18.50 -1.73 29.44
N ILE A 93 -18.22 -2.81 28.70
CA ILE A 93 -18.10 -2.76 27.23
C ILE A 93 -19.48 -2.74 26.58
N GLN A 94 -20.43 -3.53 27.09
CA GLN A 94 -21.79 -3.55 26.56
C GLN A 94 -22.48 -2.18 26.67
N ASN A 95 -22.19 -1.43 27.75
CA ASN A 95 -22.69 -0.07 27.96
C ASN A 95 -21.83 1.02 27.29
N GLN A 96 -20.67 0.65 26.72
CA GLN A 96 -19.80 1.60 26.04
C GLN A 96 -20.40 2.00 24.70
N ARG A 97 -20.90 3.23 24.61
CA ARG A 97 -21.25 3.81 23.31
C ARG A 97 -19.99 4.23 22.57
N CYS A 98 -19.67 3.54 21.48
CA CYS A 98 -18.72 4.04 20.48
C CYS A 98 -19.26 5.34 19.89
N LYS A 99 -18.75 6.48 20.38
CA LYS A 99 -19.03 7.77 19.78
C LYS A 99 -18.28 7.85 18.45
N PRO A 100 -18.83 8.54 17.43
CA PRO A 100 -18.02 8.91 16.28
C PRO A 100 -16.79 9.68 16.78
N PRO A 101 -15.65 9.58 16.09
CA PRO A 101 -14.50 10.43 16.40
C PRO A 101 -14.97 11.89 16.49
N SER A 102 -14.46 12.65 17.46
CA SER A 102 -14.87 14.04 17.68
C SER A 102 -14.30 14.93 16.56
N CYS A 103 -14.85 14.80 15.35
CA CYS A 103 -14.51 15.68 14.26
C CYS A 103 -15.24 17.01 14.46
N LEU A 104 -14.59 17.93 15.19
CA LEU A 104 -15.00 19.34 15.26
C LEU A 104 -14.91 20.04 13.89
N LYS A 105 -14.14 19.46 12.96
CA LYS A 105 -14.05 19.86 11.55
C LYS A 105 -13.98 18.61 10.69
N ARG A 106 -14.79 18.55 9.63
CA ARG A 106 -14.59 17.59 8.54
C ARG A 106 -13.23 17.91 7.89
N PRO A 107 -12.26 16.98 7.84
CA PRO A 107 -11.02 17.25 7.13
C PRO A 107 -11.35 17.56 5.65
N PRO A 108 -10.63 18.49 5.01
CA PRO A 108 -10.85 18.78 3.60
C PRO A 108 -10.55 17.52 2.76
N GLY A 109 -11.60 16.91 2.19
CA GLY A 109 -11.48 15.79 1.25
C GLY A 109 -12.42 14.60 1.52
N ARG A 110 -12.88 13.99 0.41
CA ARG A 110 -13.92 12.95 0.22
C ARG A 110 -15.38 13.50 0.30
N PRO A 111 -16.18 13.39 -0.79
CA PRO A 111 -17.55 13.94 -0.89
C PRO A 111 -18.48 13.38 0.19
#